data_AF-A0AAW1VMY1-F1
#
_entry.id   AF-A0AAW1VMY1-F1
#
_cell.length_a   1.000
_cell.length_b   1.000
_cell.length_c   1.000
_cell.angle_alpha   90.00
_cell.angle_beta   90.00
_cell.angle_gamma   90.00
#
_symmetry.space_group_name_H-M   'P 1'
#
loop_
_entity.id
_entity.type
_entity.pdbx_description
1 polymer ?
#
loop_
_entity_poly.entity_id
_entity_poly.type
_entity_poly.pdbx_seq_one_letter_code
_entity_poly.pdbx_strand_id
1 'polypeptide(L)'
;MLPQSQLFFLLIALLSFTSILGSFEGLDKKFLPRVHVLNDLPPNSEPLNVLCKSRNTYIDFSHPGTRFRPKRDNGKAAVFWLVNEHGFFLSWDNTTWVKKSVWETE
;
A
#
# COMPACT_ATOMS: atom_id res chain seq x y z
N MET A 1 15.89 -58.90 -11.24
CA MET A 1 17.03 -58.02 -10.89
C MET A 1 17.15 -57.00 -12.01
N LEU A 2 16.94 -55.71 -11.71
CA LEU A 2 17.02 -54.66 -12.73
C LEU A 2 18.50 -54.43 -13.08
N PRO A 3 18.89 -54.39 -14.37
CA PRO A 3 20.29 -54.17 -14.74
C PRO A 3 20.76 -52.79 -14.28
N GLN A 4 22.01 -52.71 -13.82
CA GLN A 4 22.60 -51.53 -13.19
C GLN A 4 22.57 -50.27 -14.08
N SER A 5 22.55 -50.45 -15.40
CA SER A 5 22.36 -49.37 -16.37
C SER A 5 20.97 -48.72 -16.29
N GLN A 6 19.91 -49.51 -16.04
CA GLN A 6 18.54 -49.01 -15.92
C GLN A 6 18.32 -48.23 -14.62
N LEU A 7 18.96 -48.66 -13.53
CA LEU A 7 19.00 -47.91 -12.27
C LEU A 7 19.63 -46.52 -12.44
N PHE A 8 20.68 -46.42 -13.25
CA PHE A 8 21.36 -45.15 -13.53
C PHE A 8 20.47 -44.16 -14.31
N PHE A 9 19.76 -44.63 -15.33
CA PHE A 9 18.82 -43.78 -16.09
C PHE A 9 17.64 -43.30 -15.24
N LEU A 10 17.12 -44.15 -14.35
CA LEU A 10 16.03 -43.79 -13.44
C LEU A 10 16.46 -42.74 -12.40
N LEU A 11 17.70 -42.82 -11.89
CA LEU A 11 18.27 -41.81 -10.98
C LEU A 11 18.42 -40.44 -11.66
N ILE A 12 18.88 -40.40 -12.92
CA ILE A 12 19.00 -39.16 -13.69
C ILE A 12 17.63 -38.54 -13.97
N ALA A 13 16.63 -39.37 -14.30
CA ALA A 13 15.25 -38.93 -14.50
C ALA A 13 14.66 -38.36 -13.19
N LEU A 14 14.90 -38.99 -12.04
CA LEU A 14 14.41 -38.49 -10.75
C LEU A 14 15.03 -37.14 -10.38
N LEU A 15 16.34 -36.98 -10.59
CA LEU A 15 17.04 -35.73 -10.29
C LEU A 15 16.61 -34.58 -11.20
N SER A 16 16.36 -34.85 -12.48
CA SER A 16 15.87 -33.83 -13.44
C SER A 16 14.41 -33.41 -13.19
N PHE A 17 13.57 -34.26 -12.58
CA PHE A 17 12.23 -33.86 -12.15
C PHE A 17 12.21 -33.00 -10.87
N THR A 18 13.22 -33.09 -10.00
CA THR A 18 13.30 -32.23 -8.79
C THR A 18 13.63 -30.76 -9.10
N SER A 19 14.15 -30.47 -10.30
CA SER A 19 14.48 -29.10 -10.73
C SER A 19 13.28 -28.20 -11.05
N ILE A 20 12.04 -28.71 -11.04
CA ILE A 20 10.85 -27.91 -11.39
C ILE A 20 10.15 -27.30 -10.14
N LEU A 21 10.52 -27.70 -8.91
CA LEU A 21 9.81 -27.23 -7.70
C LEU A 21 10.41 -25.97 -7.05
N GLY A 22 11.40 -25.31 -7.65
CA GLY A 22 12.24 -24.34 -6.94
C GLY A 22 12.53 -23.04 -7.67
N SER A 23 11.63 -22.54 -8.52
CA SER A 23 11.73 -21.16 -8.97
C SER A 23 10.34 -20.53 -9.11
N PHE A 24 9.63 -20.41 -7.99
CA PHE A 24 8.74 -19.26 -7.83
C PHE A 24 9.64 -18.06 -7.54
N GLU A 25 10.32 -17.56 -8.57
CA GLU A 25 10.86 -16.20 -8.54
C GLU A 25 9.70 -15.29 -8.14
N GLY A 26 9.94 -14.56 -7.07
CA GLY A 26 8.92 -13.88 -6.31
C GLY A 26 7.99 -13.13 -7.23
N LEU A 27 6.70 -13.39 -7.06
CA LEU A 27 5.71 -12.38 -7.32
C LEU A 27 5.96 -11.27 -6.28
N ASP A 28 7.04 -10.51 -6.46
CA ASP A 28 7.23 -9.18 -5.92
C ASP A 28 6.14 -8.34 -6.58
N LYS A 29 4.89 -8.55 -6.15
CA LYS A 29 3.89 -7.51 -6.14
C LYS A 29 4.53 -6.43 -5.30
N LYS A 30 5.28 -5.55 -5.97
CA LYS A 30 5.77 -4.29 -5.45
C LYS A 30 4.51 -3.58 -5.01
N PHE A 31 4.15 -3.77 -3.73
CA PHE A 31 2.99 -3.14 -3.16
C PHE A 31 3.28 -1.66 -3.24
N LEU A 32 2.66 -1.00 -4.21
CA LEU A 32 2.78 0.43 -4.35
C LEU A 32 2.24 1.03 -3.04
N PRO A 33 3.02 1.88 -2.37
CA PRO A 33 2.56 2.55 -1.17
C PRO A 33 1.24 3.28 -1.46
N ARG A 34 0.21 2.98 -0.66
CA ARG A 34 -1.12 3.58 -0.82
C ARG A 34 -1.43 4.57 0.30
N VAL A 35 -2.02 5.69 -0.08
CA VAL A 35 -2.58 6.68 0.84
C VAL A 35 -4.08 6.70 0.59
N HIS A 36 -4.85 6.34 1.60
CA HIS A 36 -6.30 6.43 1.59
C HIS A 36 -6.71 7.72 2.31
N VAL A 37 -7.58 8.51 1.69
CA VAL A 37 -8.19 9.69 2.32
C VAL A 37 -9.68 9.41 2.45
N LEU A 38 -10.17 9.40 3.67
CA LEU A 38 -11.57 9.16 4.03
C LEU A 38 -12.19 10.51 4.40
N ASN A 39 -13.17 10.92 3.61
CA ASN A 39 -13.97 12.10 3.90
C ASN A 39 -15.16 11.71 4.77
N ASP A 40 -15.15 12.17 6.01
CA ASP A 40 -16.21 12.00 7.01
C ASP A 40 -16.65 13.38 7.54
N LEU A 41 -16.64 14.37 6.64
CA LEU A 41 -17.21 15.68 6.92
C LEU A 41 -18.74 15.60 6.97
N PRO A 42 -19.39 16.41 7.82
CA PRO A 42 -20.85 16.49 7.86
C PRO A 42 -21.48 16.75 6.48
N PRO A 43 -22.73 16.33 6.27
CA PRO A 43 -23.47 16.66 5.06
C PRO A 43 -23.48 18.17 4.80
N ASN A 44 -23.39 18.56 3.52
CA ASN A 44 -23.33 19.96 3.07
C ASN A 44 -22.07 20.74 3.47
N SER A 45 -21.04 20.06 3.97
CA SER A 45 -19.71 20.68 4.14
C SER A 45 -19.10 21.05 2.80
N GLU A 46 -18.26 22.09 2.81
CA GLU A 46 -17.41 22.43 1.65
C GLU A 46 -16.61 21.19 1.18
N PRO A 47 -16.39 21.03 -0.14
CA PRO A 47 -15.65 19.90 -0.67
C PRO A 47 -14.24 19.77 -0.07
N LEU A 48 -13.87 18.55 0.33
CA LEU A 48 -12.53 18.27 0.83
C LEU A 48 -11.50 18.39 -0.31
N ASN A 49 -10.69 19.44 -0.26
CA ASN A 49 -9.58 19.65 -1.18
C ASN A 49 -8.31 18.93 -0.71
N VAL A 50 -7.95 17.85 -1.40
CA VAL A 50 -6.79 17.01 -1.08
C VAL A 50 -5.64 17.31 -2.04
N LEU A 51 -4.47 17.64 -1.49
CA LEU A 51 -3.24 17.84 -2.26
C LEU A 51 -2.21 16.76 -1.94
N CYS A 52 -1.92 15.92 -2.93
CA CYS A 52 -0.96 14.84 -2.81
C CYS A 52 0.36 15.21 -3.48
N LYS A 53 1.43 15.37 -2.67
CA LYS A 53 2.79 15.64 -3.18
C LYS A 53 3.73 14.49 -2.80
N SER A 54 4.32 13.87 -3.81
CA SER A 54 5.45 12.93 -3.68
C SER A 54 6.72 13.58 -4.25
N ARG A 55 7.90 13.04 -3.95
CA ARG A 55 9.18 13.55 -4.52
C ARG A 55 9.17 13.54 -6.06
N ASN A 56 8.51 12.54 -6.66
CA ASN A 56 8.56 12.30 -8.11
C ASN A 56 7.19 12.37 -8.79
N THR A 57 6.10 12.60 -8.05
CA THR A 57 4.75 12.69 -8.60
C THR A 57 3.96 13.80 -7.93
N TYR A 58 3.35 14.66 -8.76
CA TYR A 58 2.49 15.76 -8.35
C TYR A 58 1.08 15.43 -8.84
N ILE A 59 0.18 15.09 -7.93
CA ILE A 59 -1.22 14.87 -8.24
C ILE A 59 -1.97 16.01 -7.57
N ASP A 60 -2.25 17.03 -8.36
CA ASP A 60 -2.93 18.24 -7.93
C ASP A 60 -4.31 18.30 -8.60
N PHE A 61 -5.32 18.08 -7.78
CA PHE A 61 -6.69 18.43 -8.11
C PHE A 61 -7.01 19.64 -7.21
N SER A 62 -6.77 20.86 -7.68
CA SER A 62 -7.16 22.04 -6.88
C SER A 62 -7.71 23.22 -7.66
N HIS A 63 -8.86 23.69 -7.15
CA HIS A 63 -9.29 25.09 -7.08
C HIS A 63 -8.65 25.75 -5.83
N PRO A 64 -8.60 27.10 -5.72
CA PRO A 64 -7.89 27.78 -4.65
C PRO A 64 -8.66 27.73 -3.32
N GLY A 65 -8.09 27.08 -2.30
CA GLY A 65 -8.64 26.99 -0.93
C GLY A 65 -7.67 26.31 0.05
N THR A 66 -8.06 26.21 1.33
CA THR A 66 -7.36 25.45 2.38
C THR A 66 -7.17 24.00 1.94
N ARG A 67 -5.92 23.55 1.83
CA ARG A 67 -5.57 22.24 1.25
C ARG A 67 -5.06 21.29 2.33
N PHE A 68 -5.75 20.16 2.46
CA PHE A 68 -5.26 19.05 3.27
C PHE A 68 -4.13 18.32 2.52
N ARG A 69 -3.00 18.11 3.21
CA ARG A 69 -1.83 17.41 2.65
C ARG A 69 -1.55 16.13 3.44
N PRO A 70 -2.07 14.98 3.01
CA PRO A 70 -1.77 13.72 3.68
C PRO A 70 -0.30 13.39 3.53
N LYS A 71 0.37 13.16 4.66
CA LYS A 71 1.76 12.71 4.68
C LYS A 71 1.81 11.19 4.66
N ARG A 72 2.76 10.64 3.90
CA ARG A 72 3.14 9.23 4.01
C ARG A 72 4.00 9.03 5.27
N ASP A 73 3.77 7.90 5.95
CA ASP A 73 4.75 7.35 6.89
C ASP A 73 5.66 6.32 6.23
N ASN A 74 6.95 6.42 6.52
CA ASN A 74 7.97 5.54 5.97
C ASN A 74 7.80 4.11 6.51
N GLY A 75 7.94 3.10 5.65
CA GLY A 75 7.87 1.69 6.06
C GLY A 75 6.46 1.08 6.18
N LYS A 76 5.38 1.83 5.87
CA LYS A 76 4.01 1.30 5.83
C LYS A 76 3.55 1.12 4.39
N ALA A 77 2.89 -0.02 4.11
CA ALA A 77 2.34 -0.34 2.80
C ALA A 77 1.08 0.48 2.48
N ALA A 78 0.28 0.78 3.50
CA ALA A 78 -0.88 1.67 3.42
C ALA A 78 -0.92 2.59 4.63
N VAL A 79 -1.46 3.80 4.42
CA VAL A 79 -1.85 4.74 5.49
C VAL A 79 -3.23 5.30 5.19
N PHE A 80 -4.00 5.58 6.23
CA PHE A 80 -5.37 6.09 6.13
C PHE A 80 -5.46 7.43 6.86
N TRP A 81 -5.93 8.44 6.15
CA TRP A 81 -6.23 9.75 6.71
C TRP A 81 -7.73 9.93 6.77
N LEU A 82 -8.28 10.05 7.98
CA LEU A 82 -9.67 10.38 8.22
C LEU A 82 -9.78 11.88 8.48
N VAL A 83 -10.68 12.54 7.74
CA VAL A 83 -10.96 13.97 7.85
C VAL A 83 -12.41 14.15 8.25
N ASN A 84 -12.65 14.74 9.42
CA ASN A 84 -13.99 15.05 9.92
C ASN A 84 -14.01 16.40 10.64
N GLU A 85 -15.15 16.79 11.19
CA GLU A 85 -15.34 18.09 11.88
C GLU A 85 -14.40 18.31 13.08
N HIS A 86 -13.88 17.24 13.69
CA HIS A 86 -12.99 17.34 14.84
C HIS A 86 -11.50 17.47 14.46
N GLY A 87 -11.16 17.28 13.18
CA GLY A 87 -9.81 17.46 12.64
C GLY A 87 -9.35 16.30 11.78
N PHE A 88 -8.05 16.01 11.87
CA PHE A 88 -7.35 15.08 10.97
C PHE A 88 -6.74 13.92 11.77
N PHE A 89 -7.04 12.70 11.36
CA PHE A 89 -6.66 11.49 12.07
C PHE A 89 -5.89 10.55 11.13
N LEU A 90 -4.85 9.92 11.66
CA LEU A 90 -4.03 8.95 10.93
C LEU A 90 -4.23 7.55 11.51
N SER A 91 -4.38 6.57 10.63
CA SER A 91 -4.37 5.15 10.95
C SER A 91 -3.43 4.37 10.02
N TRP A 92 -2.84 3.30 10.54
CA TRP A 92 -2.05 2.33 9.78
C TRP A 92 -2.80 1.01 9.52
N ASP A 93 -3.94 0.81 10.20
CA ASP A 93 -4.74 -0.42 10.16
C ASP A 93 -6.23 -0.16 9.83
N ASN A 94 -6.63 1.10 9.64
CA ASN A 94 -8.00 1.55 9.41
C ASN A 94 -8.98 1.29 10.58
N THR A 95 -8.46 1.08 11.80
CA THR A 95 -9.26 0.79 13.01
C THR A 95 -8.82 1.62 14.21
N THR A 96 -7.53 1.86 14.36
CA THR A 96 -6.94 2.69 15.41
C THR A 96 -6.54 4.05 14.85
N TRP A 97 -7.01 5.12 15.49
CA TRP A 97 -6.89 6.48 14.96
C TRP A 97 -6.11 7.38 15.91
N VAL A 98 -5.10 8.05 15.38
CA VAL A 98 -4.30 9.04 16.11
C VAL A 98 -4.59 10.43 15.55
N LYS A 99 -5.11 11.34 16.39
CA LYS A 99 -5.32 12.74 16.01
C LYS A 99 -3.98 13.42 15.73
N LYS A 100 -3.85 14.05 14.56
CA LYS A 100 -2.61 14.72 14.12
C LYS A 100 -2.72 16.23 14.14
N SER A 101 -3.89 16.77 13.81
CA SER A 101 -4.15 18.21 13.84
C SER A 101 -5.65 18.48 13.96
N VAL A 102 -5.97 19.73 14.30
CA VAL A 102 -7.32 20.30 14.25
C VAL A 102 -7.45 21.19 13.02
N TRP A 103 -8.67 21.60 12.70
CA TRP A 103 -8.90 22.67 11.73
C TRP A 103 -8.29 23.97 12.24
N GLU A 104 -7.58 24.68 11.37
CA GLU A 104 -7.15 26.05 11.64
C GLU A 104 -8.38 26.95 11.46
N THR A 105 -8.78 27.64 12.53
CA THR A 105 -9.76 28.73 12.45
C THR A 105 -8.99 30.02 12.27
N GLU A 106 -9.39 30.84 11.29
CA GLU A 106 -8.86 32.21 11.14
C GLU A 106 -9.17 33.10 12.34
#